data_AF-A0A349NAK0-F1
#
_entry.id   AF-A0A349NAK0-F1
#
_cell.length_a   1.000
_cell.length_b   1.000
_cell.length_c   1.000
_cell.angle_alpha   90.00
_cell.angle_beta   90.00
_cell.angle_gamma   90.00
#
_symmetry.space_group_name_H-M   'P 1'
#
loop_
_entity.id
_entity.type
_entity.pdbx_description
1 polymer ?
#
loop_
_entity_poly.entity_id
_entity_poly.type
_entity_poly.pdbx_seq_one_letter_code
_entity_poly.pdbx_strand_id
1 'polypeptide(L)'
;GHSEGLNHSLPCKLALALALSINGSIKLFTLIQVSVGKSGGKSNYGCGFLPSVYGAVPFRNKGDPILYLSNPKGYDKEAQRAALDTLKRLNQQTLDDMADPETAARIQAYETAYRLQSSAPELMDLSQESQATLDAYNIKDVKETSFARNCLLGRRLLERDVRFVQLFHEAWDQHSNLDKNLRKNCLDTDQPFAALIQDLKDRGMLKDTLVVWGGEFGRTPMAQGTDDGRDHHNRAFTIILAGGGIKAGIVHGGTDDFGFNVVENPVHVHDLNATLLHTLGFDHERLTYRFQGRDFRLTDVHGNVVKNILA
;
A
#
# COMPACT_ATOMS: atom_id res chain seq x y z
N GLY A 1 -8.26 -0.24 -27.21
CA GLY A 1 -7.13 -0.30 -28.16
C GLY A 1 -6.05 0.70 -27.80
N HIS A 2 -5.45 0.57 -26.62
CA HIS A 2 -4.30 1.37 -26.15
C HIS A 2 -3.35 0.42 -25.39
N SER A 3 -2.85 -0.62 -26.08
CA SER A 3 -1.90 -1.58 -25.51
C SER A 3 -0.66 -1.77 -26.37
N GLU A 4 -0.47 -0.96 -27.41
CA GLU A 4 0.75 -0.95 -28.21
C GLU A 4 1.66 0.16 -27.70
N GLY A 5 2.56 -0.17 -26.76
CA GLY A 5 3.56 0.79 -26.27
C GLY A 5 4.16 0.53 -24.88
N LEU A 6 3.74 -0.50 -24.14
CA LEU A 6 4.36 -0.85 -22.86
C LEU A 6 5.63 -1.69 -23.10
N ASN A 7 6.76 -1.00 -23.23
CA ASN A 7 8.10 -1.56 -23.39
C ASN A 7 8.53 -2.46 -22.20
N HIS A 8 9.46 -3.35 -22.54
CA HIS A 8 10.00 -4.55 -21.88
C HIS A 8 10.49 -4.53 -20.40
N SER A 9 10.01 -3.64 -19.51
CA SER A 9 10.40 -3.65 -18.10
C SER A 9 9.24 -3.35 -17.13
N LEU A 10 8.35 -4.34 -16.96
CA LEU A 10 7.38 -4.32 -15.86
C LEU A 10 8.08 -4.65 -14.53
N PRO A 11 7.79 -3.91 -13.44
CA PRO A 11 8.39 -4.15 -12.13
C PRO A 11 7.94 -5.52 -11.58
N CYS A 12 8.82 -6.22 -10.85
CA CYS A 12 8.55 -7.57 -10.36
C CYS A 12 8.92 -7.74 -8.88
N LYS A 13 8.09 -7.10 -8.06
CA LYS A 13 7.57 -7.53 -6.75
C LYS A 13 6.69 -6.40 -6.28
N LEU A 14 5.39 -6.43 -6.58
CA LEU A 14 4.37 -5.57 -5.98
C LEU A 14 3.02 -5.74 -6.67
N ALA A 15 1.98 -5.45 -5.89
CA ALA A 15 1.01 -4.45 -6.31
C ALA A 15 0.69 -3.59 -5.09
N LEU A 16 1.64 -2.74 -4.70
CA LEU A 16 1.39 -1.68 -3.76
C LEU A 16 0.67 -0.63 -4.56
N ALA A 17 -0.67 -0.66 -4.55
CA ALA A 17 -1.41 0.57 -4.71
C ALA A 17 -1.29 1.26 -3.36
N LEU A 18 -0.37 2.21 -3.26
CA LEU A 18 -0.33 3.11 -2.12
C LEU A 18 -1.22 4.29 -2.45
N ALA A 19 -2.33 4.45 -1.73
CA ALA A 19 -3.15 5.63 -1.80
C ALA A 19 -2.98 6.46 -0.52
N LEU A 20 -2.52 7.71 -0.70
CA LEU A 20 -2.23 8.63 0.38
C LEU A 20 -3.15 9.86 0.34
N SER A 21 -3.99 10.06 1.37
CA SER A 21 -4.85 11.26 1.49
C SER A 21 -4.14 12.39 2.24
N ILE A 22 -4.14 13.60 1.66
CA ILE A 22 -3.35 14.75 2.12
C ILE A 22 -4.06 15.59 3.23
N ASN A 23 -5.37 15.41 3.46
CA ASN A 23 -6.16 16.26 4.39
C ASN A 23 -6.41 15.63 5.79
N GLY A 24 -6.41 16.43 6.87
CA GLY A 24 -6.86 16.05 8.24
C GLY A 24 -5.80 15.83 9.36
N SER A 25 -6.23 15.31 10.51
CA SER A 25 -5.38 14.91 11.65
C SER A 25 -5.07 13.41 11.61
N ILE A 26 -3.85 12.98 11.95
CA ILE A 26 -3.32 11.60 11.85
C ILE A 26 -4.34 10.55 12.32
N LYS A 27 -4.90 9.80 11.37
CA LYS A 27 -5.69 8.60 11.64
C LYS A 27 -5.37 7.54 10.56
N LEU A 28 -4.72 6.48 11.03
CA LEU A 28 -4.72 5.13 10.47
C LEU A 28 -3.83 4.80 9.25
N PHE A 29 -2.94 3.83 9.45
CA PHE A 29 -2.30 3.02 8.41
C PHE A 29 -3.07 1.71 8.29
N THR A 30 -3.69 1.47 7.12
CA THR A 30 -4.44 0.24 6.88
C THR A 30 -3.82 -0.55 5.73
N LEU A 31 -3.50 -1.80 6.02
CA LEU A 31 -3.03 -2.76 5.03
C LEU A 31 -4.24 -3.59 4.56
N ILE A 32 -4.59 -3.57 3.27
CA ILE A 32 -5.52 -4.54 2.69
C ILE A 32 -4.72 -5.51 1.81
N GLN A 33 -4.47 -6.71 2.33
CA GLN A 33 -3.67 -7.73 1.65
C GLN A 33 -4.55 -8.58 0.74
N VAL A 34 -4.12 -9.06 -0.45
CA VAL A 34 -4.68 -10.26 -1.12
C VAL A 34 -3.83 -11.49 -0.71
N SER A 35 -4.49 -12.64 -0.61
CA SER A 35 -4.08 -13.99 -0.16
C SER A 35 -2.60 -14.43 -0.13
N VAL A 36 -2.38 -15.44 0.73
CA VAL A 36 -1.17 -16.24 1.05
C VAL A 36 -0.03 -15.42 1.66
N GLY A 37 0.68 -16.00 2.62
CA GLY A 37 1.64 -15.28 3.46
C GLY A 37 2.76 -14.65 2.65
N LYS A 38 3.06 -13.39 2.98
CA LYS A 38 4.22 -12.64 2.47
C LYS A 38 5.48 -13.48 2.63
N SER A 39 6.27 -13.62 1.57
CA SER A 39 7.63 -14.22 1.66
C SER A 39 8.49 -13.51 2.73
N GLY A 40 8.27 -12.20 2.95
CA GLY A 40 8.88 -11.42 4.04
C GLY A 40 8.08 -11.36 5.36
N GLY A 41 6.85 -11.89 5.40
CA GLY A 41 6.01 -11.86 6.60
C GLY A 41 5.69 -10.44 7.08
N LYS A 42 5.80 -10.21 8.40
CA LYS A 42 5.48 -8.93 9.05
C LYS A 42 6.40 -7.78 8.67
N SER A 43 7.63 -8.04 8.20
CA SER A 43 8.59 -6.98 7.86
C SER A 43 8.08 -6.07 6.74
N ASN A 44 7.29 -6.62 5.81
CA ASN A 44 6.74 -5.91 4.65
C ASN A 44 5.74 -4.79 4.99
N TYR A 45 5.30 -4.68 6.26
CA TYR A 45 4.32 -3.68 6.71
C TYR A 45 4.57 -3.23 8.16
N GLY A 46 5.80 -3.39 8.63
CA GLY A 46 6.23 -2.89 9.93
C GLY A 46 6.41 -1.38 9.93
N CYS A 47 6.56 -0.79 11.12
CA CYS A 47 6.83 0.63 11.30
C CYS A 47 8.32 1.01 11.12
N GLY A 48 9.20 0.06 10.76
CA GLY A 48 10.63 0.31 10.57
C GLY A 48 11.28 0.86 11.84
N PHE A 49 11.93 2.01 11.72
CA PHE A 49 12.52 2.73 12.86
C PHE A 49 11.52 3.62 13.62
N LEU A 50 10.27 3.74 13.16
CA LEU A 50 9.23 4.49 13.84
C LEU A 50 8.61 3.67 14.99
N PRO A 51 7.99 4.32 16.00
CA PRO A 51 7.27 3.63 17.05
C PRO A 51 6.14 2.73 16.52
N SER A 52 5.80 1.69 17.29
CA SER A 52 4.79 0.69 16.92
C SER A 52 3.37 1.26 16.74
N VAL A 53 3.07 2.50 17.21
CA VAL A 53 1.82 3.22 16.88
C VAL A 53 1.62 3.41 15.38
N TYR A 54 2.71 3.43 14.61
CA TYR A 54 2.68 3.61 13.15
C TYR A 54 2.65 2.28 12.39
N GLY A 55 2.58 1.14 13.11
CA GLY A 55 2.48 -0.18 12.50
C GLY A 55 1.15 -0.35 11.77
N ALA A 56 1.18 -1.01 10.62
CA ALA A 56 -0.03 -1.26 9.84
C ALA A 56 -0.88 -2.38 10.48
N VAL A 57 -2.20 -2.22 10.44
CA VAL A 57 -3.16 -3.27 10.84
C VAL A 57 -3.50 -4.11 9.61
N PRO A 58 -3.19 -5.43 9.59
CA PRO A 58 -3.50 -6.29 8.44
C PRO A 58 -5.00 -6.57 8.36
N PHE A 59 -5.60 -6.29 7.20
CA PHE A 59 -6.92 -6.78 6.85
C PHE A 59 -6.83 -8.16 6.23
N ARG A 60 -7.55 -9.11 6.83
CA ARG A 60 -7.68 -10.49 6.36
C ARG A 60 -8.68 -10.56 5.22
N ASN A 61 -8.36 -11.50 4.34
CA ASN A 61 -9.16 -11.82 3.15
C ASN A 61 -10.31 -12.77 3.39
N LYS A 62 -10.28 -13.50 4.50
CA LYS A 62 -11.28 -14.52 4.84
C LYS A 62 -11.49 -14.55 6.35
N GLY A 63 -12.75 -14.72 6.75
CA GLY A 63 -13.17 -14.65 8.15
C GLY A 63 -13.23 -13.21 8.63
N ASP A 64 -12.91 -12.99 9.91
CA ASP A 64 -12.89 -11.64 10.47
C ASP A 64 -11.83 -10.77 9.77
N PRO A 65 -12.25 -9.63 9.16
CA PRO A 65 -11.37 -8.69 8.46
C PRO A 65 -10.19 -8.22 9.29
N ILE A 66 -10.36 -8.10 10.60
CA ILE A 66 -9.27 -7.88 11.55
C ILE A 66 -9.30 -9.07 12.49
N LEU A 67 -8.13 -9.59 12.89
CA LEU A 67 -8.09 -10.71 13.82
C LEU A 67 -8.91 -10.38 15.09
N TYR A 68 -9.88 -11.23 15.43
CA TYR A 68 -10.81 -11.03 16.55
C TYR A 68 -11.76 -9.83 16.40
N LEU A 69 -12.17 -9.49 15.16
CA LEU A 69 -13.14 -8.43 14.90
C LEU A 69 -14.50 -8.73 15.54
N SER A 70 -14.90 -10.00 15.48
CA SER A 70 -16.17 -10.48 16.02
C SER A 70 -16.03 -10.77 17.51
N ASN A 71 -16.95 -10.26 18.31
CA ASN A 71 -17.07 -10.67 19.70
C ASN A 71 -17.45 -12.17 19.79
N PRO A 72 -16.90 -12.91 20.76
CA PRO A 72 -17.37 -14.25 21.09
C PRO A 72 -18.88 -14.25 21.38
N LYS A 73 -19.57 -15.38 21.12
CA LYS A 73 -20.99 -15.52 21.46
C LYS A 73 -21.22 -15.20 22.94
N GLY A 74 -22.13 -14.27 23.23
CA GLY A 74 -22.45 -13.81 24.59
C GLY A 74 -21.64 -12.60 25.07
N TYR A 75 -20.77 -12.04 24.23
CA TYR A 75 -20.02 -10.82 24.52
C TYR A 75 -20.59 -9.66 23.69
N ASP A 76 -21.35 -8.78 24.33
CA ASP A 76 -21.98 -7.63 23.65
C ASP A 76 -20.99 -6.46 23.48
N LYS A 77 -21.44 -5.39 22.81
CA LYS A 77 -20.59 -4.22 22.51
C LYS A 77 -20.21 -3.48 23.79
N GLU A 78 -21.10 -3.49 24.77
CA GLU A 78 -20.97 -2.88 26.08
C GLU A 78 -19.88 -3.57 26.90
N ALA A 79 -19.92 -4.91 26.98
CA ALA A 79 -18.90 -5.72 27.64
C ALA A 79 -17.52 -5.55 26.99
N GLN A 80 -17.49 -5.49 25.65
CA GLN A 80 -16.25 -5.26 24.91
C GLN A 80 -15.65 -3.87 25.18
N ARG A 81 -16.47 -2.82 25.18
CA ARG A 81 -16.01 -1.46 25.51
C ARG A 81 -15.49 -1.38 26.93
N ALA A 82 -16.20 -1.97 27.90
CA ALA A 82 -15.76 -2.03 29.29
C ALA A 82 -14.42 -2.76 29.47
N ALA A 83 -14.20 -3.86 28.73
CA ALA A 83 -12.93 -4.57 28.74
C ALA A 83 -11.78 -3.72 28.17
N LEU A 84 -12.01 -3.04 27.05
CA LEU A 84 -11.01 -2.14 26.45
C LEU A 84 -10.71 -0.93 27.32
N ASP A 85 -11.71 -0.33 27.96
CA ASP A 85 -11.52 0.76 28.92
C ASP A 85 -10.71 0.31 30.14
N THR A 86 -10.95 -0.92 30.61
CA THR A 86 -10.16 -1.52 31.68
C THR A 86 -8.71 -1.74 31.26
N LEU A 87 -8.48 -2.33 30.08
CA LEU A 87 -7.13 -2.52 29.54
C LEU A 87 -6.41 -1.19 29.34
N LYS A 88 -7.10 -0.17 28.82
CA LYS A 88 -6.55 1.17 28.65
C LYS A 88 -6.15 1.77 30.00
N ARG A 89 -6.99 1.66 31.02
CA ARG A 89 -6.68 2.15 32.37
C ARG A 89 -5.46 1.45 32.96
N LEU A 90 -5.37 0.12 32.84
CA LEU A 90 -4.24 -0.66 33.32
C LEU A 90 -2.94 -0.29 32.60
N ASN A 91 -2.99 -0.21 31.27
CA ASN A 91 -1.83 0.20 30.48
C ASN A 91 -1.43 1.65 30.77
N GLN A 92 -2.38 2.55 31.05
CA GLN A 92 -2.07 3.92 31.44
C GLN A 92 -1.32 3.96 32.77
N GLN A 93 -1.71 3.15 33.76
CA GLN A 93 -0.97 3.03 35.01
C GLN A 93 0.46 2.53 34.77
N THR A 94 0.63 1.50 33.93
CA THR A 94 1.97 1.03 33.55
C THR A 94 2.79 2.09 32.81
N LEU A 95 2.16 2.90 31.95
CA LEU A 95 2.82 3.99 31.25
C LEU A 95 3.26 5.09 32.22
N ASP A 96 2.43 5.42 33.22
CA ASP A 96 2.75 6.42 34.24
C ASP A 96 3.92 5.95 35.13
N ASP A 97 4.02 4.64 35.40
CA ASP A 97 5.07 4.03 36.22
C ASP A 97 6.40 3.84 35.46
N MET A 98 6.34 3.36 34.21
CA MET A 98 7.54 2.92 33.46
C MET A 98 7.98 3.91 32.37
N ALA A 99 7.09 4.83 31.95
CA ALA A 99 7.29 5.75 30.83
C ALA A 99 7.74 5.07 29.52
N ASP A 100 7.41 3.79 29.33
CA ASP A 100 7.77 3.02 28.12
C ASP A 100 6.88 3.42 26.93
N PRO A 101 7.45 4.00 25.84
CA PRO A 101 6.70 4.36 24.64
C PRO A 101 5.93 3.18 24.01
N GLU A 102 6.38 1.95 24.20
CA GLU A 102 5.70 0.75 23.67
C GLU A 102 4.35 0.52 24.36
N THR A 103 4.20 0.90 25.64
CA THR A 103 2.93 0.80 26.36
C THR A 103 1.91 1.79 25.80
N ALA A 104 2.32 3.03 25.55
CA ALA A 104 1.48 4.03 24.88
C ALA A 104 1.05 3.53 23.49
N ALA A 105 1.96 2.85 22.79
CA ALA A 105 1.67 2.34 21.47
C ALA A 105 0.62 1.23 21.43
N ARG A 106 0.67 0.33 22.41
CA ARG A 106 -0.34 -0.72 22.59
C ARG A 106 -1.72 -0.15 22.89
N ILE A 107 -1.83 0.87 23.74
CA ILE A 107 -3.11 1.54 24.04
C ILE A 107 -3.74 2.08 22.74
N GLN A 108 -2.96 2.80 21.94
CA GLN A 108 -3.41 3.35 20.66
C GLN A 108 -3.80 2.26 19.67
N ALA A 109 -3.04 1.18 19.57
CA ALA A 109 -3.34 0.06 18.69
C ALA A 109 -4.68 -0.61 19.06
N TYR A 110 -4.96 -0.82 20.35
CA TYR A 110 -6.23 -1.40 20.79
C TYR A 110 -7.44 -0.50 20.52
N GLU A 111 -7.34 0.81 20.81
CA GLU A 111 -8.41 1.77 20.50
C GLU A 111 -8.66 1.88 18.99
N THR A 112 -7.60 1.83 18.22
CA THR A 112 -7.64 1.84 16.77
C THR A 112 -8.34 0.59 16.22
N ALA A 113 -7.96 -0.59 16.72
CA ALA A 113 -8.59 -1.85 16.36
C ALA A 113 -10.09 -1.84 16.71
N TYR A 114 -10.48 -1.30 17.86
CA TYR A 114 -11.90 -1.18 18.25
C TYR A 114 -12.72 -0.27 17.33
N ARG A 115 -12.17 0.89 16.94
CA ARG A 115 -12.84 1.77 15.97
C ARG A 115 -13.06 1.07 14.65
N LEU A 116 -12.01 0.39 14.16
CA LEU A 116 -12.11 -0.42 12.97
C LEU A 116 -13.15 -1.54 13.12
N GLN A 117 -13.26 -2.19 14.29
CA GLN A 117 -14.29 -3.20 14.58
C GLN A 117 -15.71 -2.68 14.46
N SER A 118 -15.96 -1.47 14.93
CA SER A 118 -17.29 -0.86 14.86
C SER A 118 -17.72 -0.50 13.43
N SER A 119 -16.77 -0.17 12.53
CA SER A 119 -17.03 0.27 11.15
C SER A 119 -16.75 -0.79 10.08
N ALA A 120 -16.00 -1.84 10.42
CA ALA A 120 -15.55 -2.87 9.48
C ALA A 120 -16.68 -3.70 8.83
N PRO A 121 -17.81 -4.02 9.51
CA PRO A 121 -18.88 -4.76 8.86
C PRO A 121 -19.45 -4.04 7.63
N GLU A 122 -19.72 -2.74 7.75
CA GLU A 122 -20.20 -1.91 6.64
C GLU A 122 -19.12 -1.69 5.58
N LEU A 123 -17.87 -1.48 5.99
CA LEU A 123 -16.74 -1.36 5.05
C LEU A 123 -16.61 -2.59 4.15
N MET A 124 -16.79 -3.78 4.72
CA MET A 124 -16.56 -5.07 4.07
C MET A 124 -17.79 -5.60 3.33
N ASP A 125 -18.96 -5.04 3.59
CA ASP A 125 -20.18 -5.35 2.87
C ASP A 125 -20.20 -4.63 1.51
N LEU A 126 -19.87 -5.41 0.48
CA LEU A 126 -19.91 -4.97 -0.91
C LEU A 126 -21.25 -5.34 -1.59
N SER A 127 -22.22 -5.90 -0.86
CA SER A 127 -23.53 -6.27 -1.44
C SER A 127 -24.34 -5.07 -1.92
N GLN A 128 -24.00 -3.87 -1.42
CA GLN A 128 -24.65 -2.62 -1.79
C GLN A 128 -23.95 -1.89 -2.95
N GLU A 129 -22.86 -2.46 -3.49
CA GLU A 129 -22.17 -1.87 -4.64
C GLU A 129 -22.96 -2.12 -5.93
N SER A 130 -22.96 -1.14 -6.83
CA SER A 130 -23.70 -1.27 -8.09
C SER A 130 -23.05 -2.33 -8.99
N GLN A 131 -23.85 -3.01 -9.80
CA GLN A 131 -23.32 -3.98 -10.77
C GLN A 131 -22.29 -3.34 -11.71
N ALA A 132 -22.54 -2.10 -12.14
CA ALA A 132 -21.59 -1.34 -12.97
C ALA A 132 -20.23 -1.16 -12.28
N THR A 133 -20.22 -0.91 -10.97
CA THR A 133 -18.99 -0.82 -10.18
C THR A 133 -18.29 -2.17 -10.08
N LEU A 134 -19.03 -3.24 -9.80
CA LEU A 134 -18.46 -4.59 -9.72
C LEU A 134 -17.85 -5.02 -11.06
N ASP A 135 -18.54 -4.74 -12.16
CA ASP A 135 -18.08 -5.05 -13.52
C ASP A 135 -16.84 -4.22 -13.89
N ALA A 136 -16.81 -2.93 -13.55
CA ALA A 136 -15.65 -2.06 -13.79
C ALA A 136 -14.37 -2.63 -13.14
N TYR A 137 -14.48 -3.12 -11.90
CA TYR A 137 -13.36 -3.74 -11.18
C TYR A 137 -13.14 -5.22 -11.55
N ASN A 138 -13.98 -5.87 -12.37
CA ASN A 138 -13.95 -7.31 -12.66
C ASN A 138 -14.20 -8.21 -11.42
N ILE A 139 -15.11 -7.81 -10.54
CA ILE A 139 -15.51 -8.59 -9.35
C ILE A 139 -16.69 -9.49 -9.72
N LYS A 140 -16.43 -10.79 -9.84
CA LYS A 140 -17.44 -11.81 -10.18
C LYS A 140 -18.26 -12.28 -8.97
N ASP A 141 -17.61 -12.41 -7.82
CA ASP A 141 -18.25 -12.72 -6.55
C ASP A 141 -17.64 -11.84 -5.45
N VAL A 142 -18.48 -11.05 -4.78
CA VAL A 142 -18.09 -10.17 -3.68
C VAL A 142 -17.58 -10.93 -2.44
N LYS A 143 -17.87 -12.24 -2.36
CA LYS A 143 -17.38 -13.14 -1.30
C LYS A 143 -16.01 -13.71 -1.61
N GLU A 144 -15.60 -13.75 -2.88
CA GLU A 144 -14.29 -14.24 -3.28
C GLU A 144 -13.21 -13.18 -3.05
N THR A 145 -12.09 -13.60 -2.49
CA THR A 145 -10.93 -12.71 -2.35
C THR A 145 -10.26 -12.53 -3.71
N SER A 146 -10.05 -11.27 -4.11
CA SER A 146 -9.29 -10.92 -5.31
C SER A 146 -8.61 -9.55 -5.15
N PHE A 147 -7.64 -9.26 -6.02
CA PHE A 147 -7.04 -7.92 -6.10
C PHE A 147 -8.07 -6.85 -6.45
N ALA A 148 -9.01 -7.20 -7.32
CA ALA A 148 -10.15 -6.36 -7.64
C ALA A 148 -10.96 -5.94 -6.42
N ARG A 149 -11.35 -6.93 -5.60
CA ARG A 149 -12.07 -6.69 -4.36
C ARG A 149 -11.28 -5.78 -3.40
N ASN A 150 -9.96 -5.94 -3.36
CA ASN A 150 -9.10 -5.13 -2.50
C ASN A 150 -8.93 -3.70 -3.00
N CYS A 151 -8.89 -3.48 -4.31
CA CYS A 151 -8.94 -2.13 -4.88
C CYS A 151 -10.24 -1.42 -4.46
N LEU A 152 -11.38 -2.12 -4.57
CA LEU A 152 -12.67 -1.57 -4.18
C LEU A 152 -12.75 -1.25 -2.67
N LEU A 153 -12.26 -2.15 -1.82
CA LEU A 153 -12.14 -1.90 -0.38
C LEU A 153 -11.17 -0.76 -0.07
N GLY A 154 -10.06 -0.66 -0.83
CA GLY A 154 -9.11 0.45 -0.70
C GLY A 154 -9.76 1.79 -0.99
N ARG A 155 -10.57 1.89 -2.04
CA ARG A 155 -11.40 3.07 -2.31
C ARG A 155 -12.36 3.36 -1.15
N ARG A 156 -13.07 2.36 -0.61
CA ARG A 156 -13.96 2.53 0.56
C ARG A 156 -13.25 2.99 1.84
N LEU A 157 -11.98 2.59 2.03
CA LEU A 157 -11.15 3.08 3.12
C LEU A 157 -10.77 4.54 2.93
N LEU A 158 -10.38 4.93 1.71
CA LEU A 158 -10.04 6.31 1.38
C LEU A 158 -11.24 7.24 1.58
N GLU A 159 -12.46 6.79 1.24
CA GLU A 159 -13.72 7.52 1.50
C GLU A 159 -13.99 7.74 3.00
N ARG A 160 -13.37 6.92 3.86
CA ARG A 160 -13.49 6.98 5.33
C ARG A 160 -12.25 7.60 5.97
N ASP A 161 -11.56 8.46 5.23
CA ASP A 161 -10.40 9.24 5.69
C ASP A 161 -9.20 8.38 6.15
N VAL A 162 -9.06 7.16 5.65
CA VAL A 162 -7.83 6.40 5.87
C VAL A 162 -6.71 7.00 5.04
N ARG A 163 -5.66 7.44 5.72
CA ARG A 163 -4.56 8.20 5.09
C ARG A 163 -3.60 7.36 4.29
N PHE A 164 -3.42 6.10 4.64
CA PHE A 164 -2.46 5.22 3.99
C PHE A 164 -3.13 3.87 3.78
N VAL A 165 -3.42 3.56 2.53
CA VAL A 165 -3.90 2.25 2.11
C VAL A 165 -2.82 1.59 1.29
N GLN A 166 -2.41 0.40 1.72
CA GLN A 166 -1.44 -0.41 0.99
C GLN A 166 -2.12 -1.70 0.54
N LEU A 167 -2.19 -1.90 -0.77
CA LEU A 167 -2.60 -3.16 -1.38
C LEU A 167 -1.39 -4.07 -1.61
N PHE A 168 -1.59 -5.39 -1.67
CA PHE A 168 -0.55 -6.32 -2.10
C PHE A 168 -1.13 -7.34 -3.08
N HIS A 169 -0.43 -7.51 -4.20
CA HIS A 169 -0.54 -8.67 -5.09
C HIS A 169 0.83 -9.33 -5.14
N GLU A 170 0.94 -10.49 -4.51
CA GLU A 170 2.14 -11.31 -4.58
C GLU A 170 2.20 -12.02 -5.96
N ALA A 171 3.28 -12.75 -6.25
CA ALA A 171 3.47 -13.54 -7.48
C ALA A 171 4.16 -12.89 -8.70
N TRP A 172 4.84 -11.74 -8.54
CA TRP A 172 5.62 -11.14 -9.64
C TRP A 172 7.10 -11.58 -9.68
N ASP A 173 7.63 -12.20 -8.62
CA ASP A 173 9.03 -12.67 -8.54
C ASP A 173 9.24 -14.04 -9.23
N GLN A 174 9.10 -14.07 -10.55
CA GLN A 174 9.00 -15.30 -11.32
C GLN A 174 10.37 -15.74 -11.83
N HIS A 175 10.95 -16.75 -11.17
CA HIS A 175 12.18 -17.43 -11.60
C HIS A 175 11.90 -18.65 -12.50
N SER A 176 10.64 -18.91 -12.85
CA SER A 176 10.21 -19.91 -13.84
C SER A 176 8.74 -19.69 -14.21
N ASN A 177 8.29 -20.25 -15.33
CA ASN A 177 6.93 -20.12 -15.88
C ASN A 177 6.48 -18.64 -16.00
N LEU A 178 7.42 -17.77 -16.36
CA LEU A 178 7.23 -16.34 -16.36
C LEU A 178 6.13 -15.93 -17.33
N ASP A 179 6.14 -16.41 -18.58
CA ASP A 179 5.19 -15.94 -19.59
C ASP A 179 3.75 -16.23 -19.19
N LYS A 180 3.51 -17.44 -18.66
CA LYS A 180 2.20 -17.87 -18.17
C LYS A 180 1.76 -17.05 -16.97
N ASN A 181 2.63 -16.93 -15.95
CA ASN A 181 2.25 -16.32 -14.69
C ASN A 181 2.19 -14.79 -14.79
N LEU A 182 3.06 -14.16 -15.58
CA LEU A 182 3.03 -12.73 -15.88
C LEU A 182 1.71 -12.35 -16.57
N ARG A 183 1.32 -13.10 -17.61
CA ARG A 183 0.03 -12.86 -18.29
C ARG A 183 -1.15 -12.95 -17.33
N LYS A 184 -1.15 -13.95 -16.45
CA LYS A 184 -2.18 -14.10 -15.42
C LYS A 184 -2.20 -12.88 -14.49
N ASN A 185 -1.06 -12.50 -13.94
CA ASN A 185 -0.97 -11.37 -13.01
C ASN A 185 -1.43 -10.05 -13.65
N CYS A 186 -1.04 -9.80 -14.90
CA CYS A 186 -1.51 -8.61 -15.63
C CYS A 186 -3.04 -8.60 -15.74
N LEU A 187 -3.67 -9.74 -16.05
CA LEU A 187 -5.13 -9.84 -16.10
C LEU A 187 -5.79 -9.66 -14.73
N ASP A 188 -5.13 -10.12 -13.66
CA ASP A 188 -5.63 -10.00 -12.29
C ASP A 188 -5.54 -8.54 -11.78
N THR A 189 -4.65 -7.71 -12.33
CA THR A 189 -4.35 -6.38 -11.77
C THR A 189 -4.67 -5.17 -12.66
N ASP A 190 -4.59 -5.30 -13.99
CA ASP A 190 -4.70 -4.17 -14.92
C ASP A 190 -6.06 -3.46 -14.83
N GLN A 191 -7.15 -4.20 -15.09
CA GLN A 191 -8.49 -3.65 -15.06
C GLN A 191 -8.89 -3.08 -13.68
N PRO A 192 -8.67 -3.79 -12.55
CA PRO A 192 -9.08 -3.24 -11.27
C PRO A 192 -8.24 -2.05 -10.79
N PHE A 193 -6.96 -1.98 -11.18
CA PHE A 193 -6.13 -0.80 -10.91
C PHE A 193 -6.60 0.42 -11.71
N ALA A 194 -6.89 0.23 -13.00
CA ALA A 194 -7.46 1.28 -13.84
C ALA A 194 -8.82 1.76 -13.29
N ALA A 195 -9.68 0.83 -12.87
CA ALA A 195 -10.96 1.14 -12.23
C ALA A 195 -10.78 1.95 -10.94
N LEU A 196 -9.81 1.61 -10.10
CA LEU A 196 -9.50 2.37 -8.88
C LEU A 196 -9.12 3.83 -9.19
N ILE A 197 -8.21 4.05 -10.15
CA ILE A 197 -7.81 5.42 -10.54
C ILE A 197 -9.02 6.20 -11.06
N GLN A 198 -9.83 5.58 -11.92
CA GLN A 198 -11.01 6.21 -12.49
C GLN A 198 -12.07 6.53 -11.43
N ASP A 199 -12.36 5.60 -10.52
CA ASP A 199 -13.33 5.77 -9.43
C ASP A 199 -12.87 6.87 -8.45
N LEU A 200 -11.58 6.96 -8.12
CA LEU A 200 -11.02 8.07 -7.35
C LEU A 200 -11.14 9.41 -8.09
N LYS A 201 -10.98 9.41 -9.42
CA LYS A 201 -11.12 10.61 -10.24
C LYS A 201 -12.58 11.08 -10.28
N ASP A 202 -13.52 10.18 -10.53
CA ASP A 202 -14.95 10.48 -10.63
C ASP A 202 -15.53 10.98 -9.31
N ARG A 203 -14.98 10.52 -8.18
CA ARG A 203 -15.31 11.00 -6.84
C ARG A 203 -14.57 12.28 -6.45
N GLY A 204 -13.71 12.81 -7.31
CA GLY A 204 -12.91 14.01 -7.04
C GLY A 204 -11.84 13.81 -5.96
N MET A 205 -11.51 12.57 -5.61
CA MET A 205 -10.52 12.22 -4.58
C MET A 205 -9.10 12.13 -5.13
N LEU A 206 -8.93 11.83 -6.43
CA LEU A 206 -7.60 11.62 -7.05
C LEU A 206 -6.70 12.87 -6.95
N LYS A 207 -7.28 14.08 -6.94
CA LYS A 207 -6.50 15.32 -6.78
C LYS A 207 -5.77 15.40 -5.44
N ASP A 208 -6.37 14.83 -4.40
CA ASP A 208 -5.87 14.86 -3.01
C ASP A 208 -5.32 13.48 -2.58
N THR A 209 -5.28 12.52 -3.51
CA THR A 209 -4.79 11.16 -3.29
C THR A 209 -3.63 10.86 -4.22
N LEU A 210 -2.44 10.64 -3.65
CA LEU A 210 -1.32 10.09 -4.42
C LEU A 210 -1.48 8.57 -4.52
N VAL A 211 -1.61 8.06 -5.75
CA VAL A 211 -1.61 6.64 -6.07
C VAL A 211 -0.23 6.27 -6.61
N VAL A 212 0.45 5.35 -5.94
CA VAL A 212 1.71 4.74 -6.41
C VAL A 212 1.42 3.30 -6.78
N TRP A 213 1.92 2.84 -7.92
CA TRP A 213 1.98 1.44 -8.33
C TRP A 213 3.40 1.13 -8.79
N GLY A 214 4.00 0.02 -8.38
CA GLY A 214 5.44 -0.15 -8.60
C GLY A 214 5.96 -1.53 -8.30
N GLY A 215 7.25 -1.65 -7.97
CA GLY A 215 7.91 -2.80 -7.34
C GLY A 215 9.18 -2.40 -6.60
N GLU A 216 9.76 -3.34 -5.85
CA GLU A 216 11.07 -3.12 -5.21
C GLU A 216 12.24 -3.30 -6.20
N PHE A 217 12.04 -4.05 -7.28
CA PHE A 217 12.99 -4.25 -8.37
C PHE A 217 12.28 -4.75 -9.63
N GLY A 218 12.99 -4.79 -10.76
CA GLY A 218 12.55 -5.37 -12.04
C GLY A 218 13.04 -6.81 -12.23
N ARG A 219 12.86 -7.33 -13.47
CA ARG A 219 13.50 -8.58 -13.92
C ARG A 219 14.46 -8.32 -15.05
N THR A 220 15.52 -9.13 -15.10
CA THR A 220 16.50 -9.05 -16.20
C THR A 220 15.80 -9.29 -17.53
N PRO A 221 16.23 -8.64 -18.61
CA PRO A 221 15.67 -8.93 -19.94
C PRO A 221 16.10 -10.32 -20.45
N MET A 222 17.12 -10.92 -19.84
CA MET A 222 17.60 -12.28 -20.13
C MET A 222 16.99 -13.32 -19.20
N ALA A 223 16.80 -14.53 -19.74
CA ALA A 223 16.35 -15.68 -18.97
C ALA A 223 17.45 -16.25 -18.06
N GLN A 224 17.03 -16.85 -16.95
CA GLN A 224 17.90 -17.53 -15.98
C GLN A 224 17.96 -19.02 -16.32
N GLY A 225 18.99 -19.45 -17.05
CA GLY A 225 19.16 -20.85 -17.41
C GLY A 225 18.37 -21.26 -18.66
N THR A 226 17.74 -22.44 -18.64
CA THR A 226 17.08 -23.03 -19.82
C THR A 226 15.56 -22.86 -19.84
N ASP A 227 14.97 -22.27 -18.79
CA ASP A 227 13.54 -21.97 -18.72
C ASP A 227 13.24 -20.49 -19.08
N ASP A 228 11.99 -20.07 -18.96
CA ASP A 228 11.54 -18.70 -19.24
C ASP A 228 11.63 -17.76 -18.01
N GLY A 229 12.17 -18.24 -16.89
CA GLY A 229 12.41 -17.43 -15.70
C GLY A 229 13.45 -16.35 -15.94
N ARG A 230 13.42 -15.26 -15.17
CA ARG A 230 14.43 -14.17 -15.23
C ARG A 230 15.11 -14.01 -13.87
N ASP A 231 16.14 -13.17 -13.73
CA ASP A 231 16.76 -12.87 -12.42
C ASP A 231 16.32 -11.48 -11.91
N HIS A 232 16.64 -11.12 -10.66
CA HIS A 232 16.34 -9.80 -10.08
C HIS A 232 17.10 -8.70 -10.83
N HIS A 233 16.43 -7.58 -11.08
CA HIS A 233 17.03 -6.45 -11.77
C HIS A 233 16.86 -5.16 -10.98
N ASN A 234 17.91 -4.78 -10.26
CA ASN A 234 17.95 -3.57 -9.43
C ASN A 234 18.39 -2.31 -10.19
N ARG A 235 18.74 -2.42 -11.49
CA ARG A 235 19.26 -1.28 -12.26
C ARG A 235 18.17 -0.46 -12.93
N ALA A 236 17.10 -1.13 -13.38
CA ALA A 236 16.01 -0.49 -14.11
C ALA A 236 14.68 -1.20 -13.81
N PHE A 237 13.67 -0.41 -13.43
CA PHE A 237 12.29 -0.85 -13.25
C PHE A 237 11.35 0.34 -13.26
N THR A 238 10.06 0.07 -13.46
CA THR A 238 9.04 1.10 -13.67
C THR A 238 8.19 1.33 -12.42
N ILE A 239 7.86 2.59 -12.13
CA ILE A 239 6.85 3.02 -11.15
C ILE A 239 5.81 3.86 -11.88
N ILE A 240 4.54 3.65 -11.58
CA ILE A 240 3.41 4.44 -12.04
C ILE A 240 2.95 5.34 -10.87
N LEU A 241 2.77 6.62 -11.15
CA LEU A 241 2.26 7.61 -10.22
C LEU A 241 1.01 8.26 -10.81
N ALA A 242 -0.03 8.47 -9.99
CA ALA A 242 -1.24 9.18 -10.39
C ALA A 242 -1.80 10.01 -9.22
N GLY A 243 -2.37 11.17 -9.54
CA GLY A 243 -2.98 12.05 -8.53
C GLY A 243 -1.98 12.78 -7.64
N GLY A 244 -2.45 13.43 -6.58
CA GLY A 244 -1.61 14.04 -5.55
C GLY A 244 -0.57 15.05 -6.04
N GLY A 245 -0.89 15.83 -7.08
CA GLY A 245 0.01 16.83 -7.66
C GLY A 245 1.04 16.31 -8.65
N ILE A 246 0.93 15.05 -9.09
CA ILE A 246 1.76 14.48 -10.16
C ILE A 246 1.22 14.91 -11.53
N LYS A 247 2.13 15.28 -12.45
CA LYS A 247 1.81 15.63 -13.83
C LYS A 247 1.28 14.40 -14.58
N ALA A 248 0.10 14.53 -15.19
CA ALA A 248 -0.54 13.45 -15.93
C ALA A 248 0.02 13.26 -17.35
N GLY A 249 -0.06 12.04 -17.87
CA GLY A 249 0.17 11.74 -19.28
C GLY A 249 1.63 11.83 -19.74
N ILE A 250 2.59 11.71 -18.82
CA ILE A 250 4.02 11.74 -19.13
C ILE A 250 4.68 10.38 -18.85
N VAL A 251 5.80 10.15 -19.54
CA VAL A 251 6.79 9.13 -19.19
C VAL A 251 8.06 9.87 -18.80
N HIS A 252 8.67 9.51 -17.67
CA HIS A 252 9.89 10.12 -17.18
C HIS A 252 10.96 9.04 -16.98
N GLY A 253 12.10 9.23 -17.62
CA GLY A 253 13.15 8.23 -17.68
C GLY A 253 13.04 7.34 -18.93
N GLY A 254 14.15 6.68 -19.25
CA GLY A 254 14.22 5.75 -20.39
C GLY A 254 15.35 4.76 -20.19
N THR A 255 15.16 3.53 -20.66
CA THR A 255 16.19 2.49 -20.66
C THR A 255 16.81 2.35 -22.05
N ASP A 256 17.97 1.70 -22.12
CA ASP A 256 18.48 1.20 -23.40
C ASP A 256 17.48 0.26 -24.09
N ASP A 257 17.74 -0.05 -25.37
CA ASP A 257 16.87 -0.88 -26.21
C ASP A 257 16.63 -2.30 -25.64
N PHE A 258 17.49 -2.75 -24.72
CA PHE A 258 17.38 -4.04 -24.07
C PHE A 258 16.63 -3.96 -22.73
N GLY A 259 16.35 -2.77 -22.21
CA GLY A 259 15.76 -2.59 -20.89
C GLY A 259 16.72 -2.86 -19.73
N PHE A 260 18.04 -2.81 -19.98
CA PHE A 260 19.06 -3.25 -19.01
C PHE A 260 19.65 -2.11 -18.16
N ASN A 261 19.88 -0.94 -18.76
CA ASN A 261 20.35 0.25 -18.05
C ASN A 261 19.44 1.44 -18.32
N VAL A 262 19.35 2.34 -17.34
CA VAL A 262 18.72 3.65 -17.52
C VAL A 262 19.68 4.56 -18.29
N VAL A 263 19.21 5.11 -19.40
CA VAL A 263 20.00 5.97 -20.32
C VAL A 263 19.47 7.40 -20.39
N GLU A 264 18.24 7.63 -19.92
CA GLU A 264 17.60 8.94 -19.89
C GLU A 264 16.97 9.21 -18.53
N ASN A 265 17.13 10.45 -18.04
CA ASN A 265 16.50 11.00 -16.83
C ASN A 265 16.38 10.00 -15.65
N PRO A 266 17.51 9.48 -15.11
CA PRO A 266 17.46 8.50 -14.05
C PRO A 266 16.84 9.07 -12.77
N VAL A 267 16.05 8.24 -12.09
CA VAL A 267 15.47 8.54 -10.78
C VAL A 267 15.98 7.53 -9.78
N HIS A 268 16.75 7.99 -8.79
CA HIS A 268 17.18 7.12 -7.70
C HIS A 268 16.02 6.89 -6.71
N VAL A 269 16.02 5.77 -5.98
CA VAL A 269 14.97 5.49 -4.97
C VAL A 269 14.87 6.58 -3.88
N HIS A 270 15.99 7.22 -3.56
CA HIS A 270 16.01 8.37 -2.65
C HIS A 270 15.29 9.59 -3.24
N ASP A 271 15.44 9.86 -4.53
CA ASP A 271 14.77 10.97 -5.22
C ASP A 271 13.28 10.71 -5.36
N LEU A 272 12.89 9.46 -5.65
CA LEU A 272 11.50 9.03 -5.62
C LEU A 272 10.88 9.28 -4.24
N ASN A 273 11.50 8.76 -3.17
CA ASN A 273 11.00 8.94 -1.81
C ASN A 273 10.95 10.42 -1.38
N ALA A 274 11.95 11.23 -1.76
CA ALA A 274 11.93 12.67 -1.54
C ALA A 274 10.72 13.34 -2.24
N THR A 275 10.44 12.92 -3.47
CA THR A 275 9.32 13.43 -4.26
C THR A 275 7.96 13.00 -3.68
N LEU A 276 7.82 11.76 -3.23
CA LEU A 276 6.60 11.29 -2.55
C LEU A 276 6.37 12.03 -1.23
N LEU A 277 7.41 12.31 -0.45
CA LEU A 277 7.29 13.11 0.77
C LEU A 277 6.91 14.56 0.47
N HIS A 278 7.46 15.12 -0.61
CA HIS A 278 7.14 16.47 -1.07
C HIS A 278 5.66 16.60 -1.46
N THR A 279 5.09 15.64 -2.20
CA THR A 279 3.66 15.65 -2.57
C THR A 279 2.73 15.50 -1.36
N LEU A 280 3.22 14.91 -0.28
CA LEU A 280 2.53 14.85 1.01
C LEU A 280 2.69 16.12 1.87
N GLY A 281 3.40 17.13 1.37
CA GLY A 281 3.65 18.39 2.07
C GLY A 281 4.77 18.32 3.11
N PHE A 282 5.61 17.27 3.08
CA PHE A 282 6.75 17.14 3.97
C PHE A 282 8.05 17.62 3.31
N ASP A 283 8.88 18.27 4.12
CA ASP A 283 10.30 18.47 3.82
C ASP A 283 11.06 17.21 4.26
N HIS A 284 11.53 16.42 3.30
CA HIS A 284 12.20 15.15 3.58
C HIS A 284 13.53 15.32 4.33
N GLU A 285 14.17 16.49 4.26
CA GLU A 285 15.43 16.75 4.95
C GLU A 285 15.21 17.07 6.42
N ARG A 286 14.05 17.65 6.74
CA ARG A 286 13.64 18.01 8.11
C ARG A 286 12.87 16.90 8.83
N LEU A 287 12.26 15.98 8.08
CA LEU A 287 11.52 14.85 8.64
C LEU A 287 12.49 13.75 9.12
N THR A 288 13.03 13.95 10.32
CA THR A 288 13.97 13.04 10.97
C THR A 288 13.38 12.39 12.22
N TYR A 289 13.81 11.15 12.52
CA TYR A 289 13.47 10.43 13.74
C TYR A 289 14.73 9.89 14.43
N ARG A 290 14.89 10.16 15.73
CA ARG A 290 16.03 9.68 16.51
C ARG A 290 15.85 8.20 16.85
N PHE A 291 16.71 7.35 16.31
CA PHE A 291 16.70 5.91 16.55
C PHE A 291 18.14 5.41 16.76
N GLN A 292 18.36 4.56 17.77
CA GLN A 292 19.68 3.98 18.08
C GLN A 292 20.87 5.00 18.06
N GLY A 293 20.64 6.21 18.57
CA GLY A 293 21.67 7.25 18.68
C GLY A 293 21.92 8.10 17.43
N ARG A 294 21.19 7.88 16.32
CA ARG A 294 21.30 8.67 15.09
C ARG A 294 19.94 9.23 14.66
N ASP A 295 19.94 10.41 14.05
CA ASP A 295 18.77 10.94 13.35
C ASP A 295 18.63 10.27 11.99
N PHE A 296 17.54 9.51 11.82
CA PHE A 296 17.19 8.82 10.57
C PHE A 296 16.20 9.66 9.78
N ARG A 297 16.39 9.73 8.46
CA ARG A 297 15.36 10.14 7.49
C ARG A 297 15.20 9.05 6.43
N LEU A 298 14.02 8.95 5.82
CA LEU A 298 13.71 7.93 4.80
C LEU A 298 14.66 7.97 3.59
N THR A 299 15.20 9.15 3.29
CA THR A 299 16.11 9.42 2.18
C THR A 299 17.60 9.33 2.58
N ASP A 300 17.89 8.89 3.81
CA ASP A 300 19.23 8.81 4.43
C ASP A 300 20.04 10.10 4.34
N VAL A 301 21.09 10.20 3.53
CA VAL A 301 21.85 11.44 3.28
C VAL A 301 21.71 11.94 1.83
N HIS A 302 20.74 11.38 1.11
CA HIS A 302 20.50 11.61 -0.31
C HIS A 302 19.09 12.18 -0.55
N GLY A 303 18.69 12.20 -1.83
CA GLY A 303 17.35 12.53 -2.28
C GLY A 303 17.22 13.96 -2.77
N ASN A 304 16.73 14.12 -4.00
CA ASN A 304 16.31 15.39 -4.58
C ASN A 304 14.88 15.23 -5.12
N VAL A 305 14.06 16.25 -4.92
CA VAL A 305 12.69 16.26 -5.49
C VAL A 305 12.77 16.30 -7.02
N VAL A 306 12.15 15.32 -7.68
CA VAL A 306 12.06 15.22 -9.14
C VAL A 306 11.01 16.19 -9.65
N LYS A 307 11.38 17.46 -9.82
CA LYS A 307 10.45 18.53 -10.21
C LYS A 307 9.77 18.30 -11.55
N ASN A 308 10.42 17.57 -12.47
CA ASN A 308 9.92 17.36 -13.82
C ASN A 308 8.59 16.56 -13.87
N ILE A 309 8.31 15.76 -12.84
CA ILE A 309 7.09 14.95 -12.73
C ILE A 309 5.97 15.61 -11.92
N LEU A 310 6.20 16.81 -11.38
CA LEU A 310 5.19 17.57 -10.63
C LEU A 310 4.36 18.47 -11.56
N ALA A 311 3.11 18.74 -11.16
CA ALA A 311 2.14 19.57 -11.87
C ALA A 311 2.32 21.08 -11.61
#